data_AF-A0A6C0F1H3-F1
#
_entry.id   AF-A0A6C0F1H3-F1
#
_cell.length_a   1.000
_cell.length_b   1.000
_cell.length_c   1.000
_cell.angle_alpha   90.00
_cell.angle_beta   90.00
_cell.angle_gamma   90.00
#
_symmetry.space_group_name_H-M   'P 1'
#
loop_
_entity.id
_entity.type
_entity.pdbx_description
1 polymer ?
#
loop_
_entity_poly.entity_id
_entity_poly.type
_entity_poly.pdbx_seq_one_letter_code
_entity_poly.pdbx_strand_id
1 'polypeptide(L)'
;MKTQKIKKSKSTQTTLTLLDIDKMMNIASITHSEGDGGPNEEDKEYNENDEDNNDYNDDDAVEIEEPTLSDDDLGLLHEEALILIDELIKSNQLLFSNPDFETIVYDHVQSILHFSINYRMYDDDDYAGENNDCDEDEDETVMSCQIEELINVAMHDYFKFIRPHRSYKYSFIRKSPNLEKMKKKIEFLESLYQPEQKTDEWYSHRHGLVTASSVWKAFGSQSVQNQLIYEKCMPFDPTKYSRVNTESPLHWGQKYEVLSKQLYEEINSTKVQEFGCIRHPNSNYYFIGASPDGINVCPLSPLYGRLVEIKNVVSREITGIPKEDYWIQMQIQMEVCNLPECDFEETKFTEYEDEDAFNADSDETNDSSNWNYNLNGKRRGVIVYFAKDEKPFYQYAPLDITTKTAFDVWFEETINTHDNLTWIKNIYWRLDVYSCVLVLRNKEWFKNAVVKIEELWKIIETEKQTGFEHRAPKRNANANAKKEYNSEGVMGTTQTQTIQTTQTTQTTQRVCHIDLNI
;
A
#
# COMPACT_ATOMS: atom_id res chain seq x y z
N MET A 1 19.52 29.22 54.02
CA MET A 1 19.51 30.28 52.99
C MET A 1 19.57 29.61 51.61
N LYS A 2 18.62 29.93 50.74
CA LYS A 2 18.49 29.60 49.30
C LYS A 2 18.02 28.20 48.90
N THR A 3 16.70 28.08 48.86
CA THR A 3 15.85 27.23 48.02
C THR A 3 15.94 27.64 46.54
N GLN A 4 16.07 26.69 45.60
CA GLN A 4 15.86 26.87 44.14
C GLN A 4 14.97 25.69 43.67
N LYS A 5 13.65 25.90 43.54
CA LYS A 5 12.89 26.27 42.34
C LYS A 5 12.95 25.24 41.19
N ILE A 6 12.05 24.26 41.28
CA ILE A 6 11.57 23.41 40.19
C ILE A 6 10.70 24.26 39.25
N LYS A 7 11.02 24.30 37.96
CA LYS A 7 10.18 24.89 36.91
C LYS A 7 9.09 23.89 36.53
N LYS A 8 7.83 24.20 36.84
CA LYS A 8 6.64 23.54 36.26
C LYS A 8 6.44 24.02 34.81
N SER A 9 6.32 23.09 33.85
CA SER A 9 5.84 23.41 32.51
C SER A 9 4.34 23.61 32.54
N LYS A 10 3.86 24.71 31.94
CA LYS A 10 2.44 24.97 31.72
C LYS A 10 1.94 24.03 30.62
N SER A 11 0.98 23.17 30.93
CA SER A 11 0.13 22.52 29.94
C SER A 11 -0.86 23.57 29.43
N THR A 12 -0.82 23.87 28.13
CA THR A 12 -1.86 24.66 27.49
C THR A 12 -3.00 23.71 27.19
N GLN A 13 -4.00 23.71 28.06
CA GLN A 13 -5.30 23.09 27.82
C GLN A 13 -6.02 24.05 26.87
N THR A 14 -6.12 23.68 25.60
CA THR A 14 -6.95 24.41 24.64
C THR A 14 -8.38 23.92 24.84
N THR A 15 -9.14 24.67 25.62
CA THR A 15 -10.59 24.46 25.75
C THR A 15 -11.23 24.89 24.44
N LEU A 16 -11.74 23.94 23.66
CA LEU A 16 -12.67 24.22 22.56
C LEU A 16 -13.96 24.74 23.20
N THR A 17 -14.42 25.91 22.75
CA THR A 17 -15.68 26.49 23.24
C THR A 17 -16.80 26.14 22.26
N LEU A 18 -18.00 25.85 22.75
CA LEU A 18 -19.23 25.53 22.00
C LEU A 18 -19.47 26.40 20.74
N LEU A 19 -18.96 27.64 20.73
CA LEU A 19 -19.03 28.55 19.57
C LEU A 19 -18.27 28.08 18.31
N ASP A 20 -17.32 27.16 18.44
CA ASP A 20 -16.51 26.67 17.31
C ASP A 20 -17.25 25.56 16.52
N ILE A 21 -18.26 24.91 17.12
CA ILE A 21 -19.06 23.82 16.50
C ILE A 21 -20.10 24.40 15.52
N ASP A 22 -20.80 25.48 15.90
CA ASP A 22 -21.79 26.18 15.04
C ASP A 22 -21.22 26.70 13.71
N LYS A 23 -19.93 27.05 13.71
CA LYS A 23 -19.25 27.53 12.49
C LYS A 23 -18.84 26.40 11.54
N MET A 24 -18.77 25.16 12.02
CA MET A 24 -18.37 24.00 11.22
C MET A 24 -19.58 23.37 10.51
N MET A 25 -20.76 23.38 11.12
CA MET A 25 -22.01 22.91 10.51
C MET A 25 -22.44 23.73 9.28
N ASN A 26 -22.19 25.05 9.27
CA ASN A 26 -22.57 25.93 8.16
C ASN A 26 -21.73 25.78 6.88
N ILE A 27 -20.61 25.04 6.91
CA ILE A 27 -19.76 24.83 5.73
C ILE A 27 -20.18 23.59 4.93
N ALA A 28 -20.89 22.63 5.56
CA ALA A 28 -21.38 21.42 4.91
C ALA A 28 -22.56 21.68 3.94
N SER A 29 -23.27 22.81 4.08
CA SER A 29 -24.42 23.17 3.22
C SER A 29 -24.05 23.89 1.91
N ILE A 30 -22.76 24.09 1.61
CA ILE A 30 -22.29 24.74 0.36
C ILE A 30 -21.40 23.77 -0.43
N THR A 31 -21.95 22.61 -0.78
CA THR A 31 -21.45 21.82 -1.91
C THR A 31 -22.65 21.09 -2.49
N HIS A 32 -23.45 21.74 -3.33
CA HIS A 32 -24.31 21.13 -4.37
C HIS A 32 -24.94 22.28 -5.19
N SER A 33 -24.20 22.82 -6.16
CA SER A 33 -24.72 23.39 -7.41
C SER A 33 -23.59 24.08 -8.16
N GLU A 34 -23.24 23.56 -9.33
CA GLU A 34 -22.80 24.34 -10.50
C GLU A 34 -22.68 23.38 -11.69
N GLY A 35 -23.78 23.26 -12.42
CA GLY A 35 -23.85 22.67 -13.76
C GLY A 35 -24.43 23.73 -14.70
N ASP A 36 -23.54 24.38 -15.44
CA ASP A 36 -23.82 25.40 -16.45
C ASP A 36 -24.42 24.76 -17.72
N GLY A 37 -25.46 25.38 -18.26
CA GLY A 37 -26.23 24.90 -19.42
C GLY A 37 -27.36 25.86 -19.76
N GLY A 38 -27.04 26.88 -20.57
CA GLY A 38 -27.92 27.97 -20.98
C GLY A 38 -29.14 27.58 -21.86
N PRO A 39 -29.96 28.59 -22.24
CA PRO A 39 -31.42 28.49 -22.29
C PRO A 39 -32.03 28.44 -23.70
N ASN A 40 -33.29 28.00 -23.79
CA ASN A 40 -34.29 28.40 -24.81
C ASN A 40 -35.66 28.40 -24.10
N GLU A 41 -36.26 29.57 -23.80
CA GLU A 41 -37.17 30.33 -24.68
C GLU A 41 -38.42 29.53 -25.12
N GLU A 42 -39.57 29.78 -24.46
CA GLU A 42 -40.74 30.47 -25.04
C GLU A 42 -42.05 30.16 -24.26
N ASP A 43 -42.62 31.24 -23.71
CA ASP A 43 -44.03 31.64 -23.74
C ASP A 43 -45.17 30.67 -23.33
N LYS A 44 -45.95 31.05 -22.31
CA LYS A 44 -47.22 31.78 -22.52
C LYS A 44 -47.98 32.06 -21.22
N GLU A 45 -48.29 33.34 -21.10
CA GLU A 45 -49.24 34.04 -20.24
C GLU A 45 -50.70 33.50 -20.39
N TYR A 46 -51.49 33.46 -19.31
CA TYR A 46 -52.78 34.19 -19.20
C TYR A 46 -53.66 33.77 -17.98
N ASN A 47 -54.10 34.82 -17.27
CA ASN A 47 -55.41 35.10 -16.64
C ASN A 47 -55.86 34.43 -15.33
N GLU A 48 -55.65 35.17 -14.24
CA GLU A 48 -56.65 35.97 -13.49
C GLU A 48 -58.14 35.57 -13.39
N ASN A 49 -58.63 35.79 -12.15
CA ASN A 49 -60.01 36.00 -11.66
C ASN A 49 -60.79 34.72 -11.28
N ASP A 50 -61.56 34.64 -10.21
CA ASP A 50 -61.86 35.50 -9.06
C ASP A 50 -62.82 34.63 -8.18
N GLU A 51 -63.04 35.09 -6.95
CA GLU A 51 -64.25 34.91 -6.11
C GLU A 51 -64.19 33.98 -4.89
N ASP A 52 -64.59 34.64 -3.79
CA ASP A 52 -64.57 34.30 -2.38
C ASP A 52 -65.55 33.19 -1.92
N ASN A 53 -65.26 32.74 -0.69
CA ASN A 53 -66.14 32.22 0.38
C ASN A 53 -66.50 30.72 0.38
N ASN A 54 -65.88 29.95 1.29
CA ASN A 54 -66.44 29.72 2.63
C ASN A 54 -65.58 28.76 3.48
N ASP A 55 -65.25 29.25 4.67
CA ASP A 55 -65.00 28.61 5.96
C ASP A 55 -65.53 27.17 6.13
N TYR A 56 -64.63 26.21 6.44
CA TYR A 56 -64.77 25.22 7.51
C TYR A 56 -63.38 24.66 7.87
N ASN A 57 -63.05 24.72 9.16
CA ASN A 57 -61.85 24.21 9.82
C ASN A 57 -61.60 22.71 9.64
N ASP A 58 -60.38 22.33 10.05
CA ASP A 58 -59.94 21.04 10.62
C ASP A 58 -59.13 20.16 9.66
N ASP A 59 -57.80 20.29 9.75
CA ASP A 59 -56.92 19.17 10.08
C ASP A 59 -55.55 19.75 10.46
N ASP A 60 -55.21 19.66 11.74
CA ASP A 60 -53.87 19.84 12.27
C ASP A 60 -52.90 18.93 11.52
N ALA A 61 -52.15 19.49 10.58
CA ALA A 61 -50.94 18.86 10.08
C ALA A 61 -49.91 18.89 11.22
N VAL A 62 -49.94 17.85 12.05
CA VAL A 62 -48.86 17.54 12.98
C VAL A 62 -47.64 17.27 12.10
N GLU A 63 -46.72 18.24 12.00
CA GLU A 63 -45.35 17.97 11.60
C GLU A 63 -44.80 16.97 12.62
N ILE A 64 -44.71 15.71 12.21
CA ILE A 64 -43.99 14.68 12.97
C ILE A 64 -42.52 15.07 12.84
N GLU A 65 -41.99 15.75 13.86
CA GLU A 65 -40.53 15.95 13.97
C GLU A 65 -39.90 14.56 14.15
N GLU A 66 -39.15 14.13 13.15
CA GLU A 66 -38.33 12.91 13.23
C GLU A 66 -37.46 12.99 14.51
N PRO A 67 -37.41 11.93 15.33
CA PRO A 67 -36.63 11.92 16.55
C PRO A 67 -35.14 12.05 16.21
N THR A 68 -34.58 13.23 16.49
CA THR A 68 -33.17 13.55 16.25
C THR A 68 -32.46 13.78 17.58
N LEU A 69 -31.17 13.45 17.66
CA LEU A 69 -30.36 13.76 18.84
C LEU A 69 -30.23 15.28 19.00
N SER A 70 -30.28 15.75 20.27
CA SER A 70 -30.00 17.14 20.57
C SER A 70 -28.53 17.48 20.30
N ASP A 71 -28.23 18.75 20.01
CA ASP A 71 -26.85 19.22 19.81
C ASP A 71 -25.94 18.92 21.02
N ASP A 72 -26.49 18.98 22.24
CA ASP A 72 -25.77 18.66 23.47
C ASP A 72 -25.43 17.15 23.53
N ASP A 73 -26.37 16.28 23.14
CA ASP A 73 -26.14 14.84 23.07
C ASP A 73 -25.11 14.47 21.99
N LEU A 74 -25.19 15.09 20.82
CA LEU A 74 -24.19 14.94 19.75
C LEU A 74 -22.80 15.39 20.21
N GLY A 75 -22.70 16.48 20.97
CA GLY A 75 -21.45 16.94 21.56
C GLY A 75 -20.84 15.91 22.52
N LEU A 76 -21.65 15.33 23.40
CA LEU A 76 -21.21 14.30 24.35
C LEU A 76 -20.79 13.01 23.65
N LEU A 77 -21.57 12.55 22.67
CA LEU A 77 -21.27 11.36 21.88
C LEU A 77 -19.99 11.53 21.05
N HIS A 78 -19.74 12.73 20.52
CA HIS A 78 -18.50 13.04 19.81
C HIS A 78 -17.28 12.96 20.73
N GLU A 79 -17.36 13.49 21.95
CA GLU A 79 -16.30 13.33 22.95
C GLU A 79 -16.08 11.86 23.33
N GLU A 80 -17.15 11.10 23.50
CA GLU A 80 -17.10 9.65 23.75
C GLU A 80 -16.41 8.91 22.60
N ALA A 81 -16.79 9.20 21.35
CA ALA A 81 -16.16 8.65 20.15
C ALA A 81 -14.64 8.91 20.14
N LEU A 82 -14.21 10.15 20.42
CA LEU A 82 -12.78 10.49 20.48
C LEU A 82 -12.03 9.70 21.56
N ILE A 83 -12.64 9.47 22.72
CA ILE A 83 -12.07 8.65 23.80
C ILE A 83 -11.94 7.20 23.36
N LEU A 84 -12.99 6.62 22.77
CA LEU A 84 -13.00 5.24 22.28
C LEU A 84 -11.92 5.01 21.21
N ILE A 85 -11.78 5.94 20.26
CA ILE A 85 -10.71 5.91 19.25
C ILE A 85 -9.34 5.90 19.93
N ASP A 86 -9.10 6.81 20.88
CA ASP A 86 -7.81 6.93 21.55
C ASP A 86 -7.46 5.69 22.38
N GLU A 87 -8.42 5.12 23.10
CA GLU A 87 -8.24 3.93 23.93
C GLU A 87 -7.93 2.69 23.09
N LEU A 88 -8.67 2.47 21.99
CA LEU A 88 -8.40 1.37 21.06
C LEU A 88 -6.98 1.48 20.49
N ILE A 89 -6.59 2.67 20.02
CA ILE A 89 -5.28 2.89 19.43
C ILE A 89 -4.17 2.77 20.50
N LYS A 90 -4.40 3.27 21.72
CA LYS A 90 -3.44 3.19 22.82
C LYS A 90 -3.16 1.75 23.22
N SER A 91 -4.22 0.94 23.33
CA SER A 91 -4.14 -0.48 23.68
C SER A 91 -3.58 -1.36 22.56
N ASN A 92 -3.75 -0.96 21.28
CA ASN A 92 -3.37 -1.76 20.12
C ASN A 92 -2.43 -1.02 19.15
N GLN A 93 -1.26 -0.56 19.61
CA GLN A 93 -0.33 0.22 18.76
C GLN A 93 0.10 -0.49 17.47
N LEU A 94 0.17 -1.82 17.45
CA LEU A 94 0.55 -2.57 16.25
C LEU A 94 -0.54 -2.58 15.17
N LEU A 95 -1.80 -2.26 15.52
CA LEU A 95 -2.92 -2.26 14.58
C LEU A 95 -2.73 -1.31 13.39
N PHE A 96 -1.91 -0.26 13.56
CA PHE A 96 -1.55 0.67 12.48
C PHE A 96 -0.96 0.00 11.24
N SER A 97 -0.34 -1.18 11.34
CA SER A 97 0.18 -1.86 10.15
C SER A 97 -0.93 -2.38 9.24
N ASN A 98 -2.11 -2.67 9.80
CA ASN A 98 -3.25 -3.21 9.07
C ASN A 98 -3.77 -2.20 8.02
N PRO A 99 -3.92 -2.59 6.74
CA PRO A 99 -4.53 -1.76 5.70
C PRO A 99 -5.93 -1.27 6.04
N ASP A 100 -6.71 -2.07 6.75
CA ASP A 100 -8.11 -1.78 7.14
C ASP A 100 -8.18 -1.08 8.51
N PHE A 101 -7.06 -0.51 8.99
CA PHE A 101 -6.95 0.10 10.32
C PHE A 101 -8.06 1.10 10.62
N GLU A 102 -8.34 2.04 9.71
CA GLU A 102 -9.34 3.09 9.95
C GLU A 102 -10.76 2.51 9.97
N THR A 103 -11.05 1.51 9.14
CA THR A 103 -12.31 0.75 9.17
C THR A 103 -12.48 -0.01 10.48
N ILE A 104 -11.43 -0.69 10.96
CA ILE A 104 -11.49 -1.40 12.25
C ILE A 104 -11.76 -0.44 13.41
N VAL A 105 -11.18 0.77 13.36
CA VAL A 105 -11.45 1.81 14.37
C VAL A 105 -12.90 2.28 14.26
N TYR A 106 -13.38 2.57 13.04
CA TYR A 106 -14.76 2.96 12.79
C TYR A 106 -15.75 1.91 13.34
N ASP A 107 -15.63 0.66 12.92
CA ASP A 107 -16.51 -0.44 13.32
C ASP A 107 -16.52 -0.65 14.83
N HIS A 108 -15.36 -0.48 15.49
CA HIS A 108 -15.26 -0.58 16.94
C HIS A 108 -16.05 0.53 17.66
N VAL A 109 -15.88 1.78 17.22
CA VAL A 109 -16.59 2.93 17.79
C VAL A 109 -18.08 2.80 17.52
N GLN A 110 -18.45 2.49 16.27
CA GLN A 110 -19.85 2.29 15.87
C GLN A 110 -20.52 1.21 16.73
N SER A 111 -19.88 0.06 16.91
CA SER A 111 -20.43 -1.03 17.72
C SER A 111 -20.66 -0.64 19.18
N ILE A 112 -19.82 0.22 19.76
CA ILE A 112 -19.95 0.65 21.16
C ILE A 112 -21.04 1.72 21.29
N LEU A 113 -21.07 2.70 20.38
CA LEU A 113 -22.06 3.78 20.41
C LEU A 113 -23.47 3.26 20.10
N HIS A 114 -23.64 2.35 19.15
CA HIS A 114 -24.95 1.71 18.92
C HIS A 114 -25.42 0.93 20.16
N PHE A 115 -24.51 0.22 20.84
CA PHE A 115 -24.87 -0.49 22.06
C PHE A 115 -25.28 0.47 23.19
N SER A 116 -24.58 1.60 23.35
CA SER A 116 -24.90 2.58 24.39
C SER A 116 -26.24 3.29 24.15
N ILE A 117 -26.58 3.55 22.89
CA ILE A 117 -27.85 4.19 22.51
C ILE A 117 -29.02 3.22 22.65
N ASN A 118 -28.91 2.01 22.10
CA ASN A 118 -29.98 1.01 22.21
C ASN A 118 -30.30 0.69 23.68
N TYR A 119 -29.28 0.62 24.55
CA TYR A 119 -29.52 0.42 25.99
C TYR A 119 -30.31 1.57 26.63
N ARG A 120 -30.06 2.83 26.22
CA ARG A 120 -30.80 3.99 26.74
C ARG A 120 -32.26 4.00 26.28
N MET A 121 -32.54 3.53 25.07
CA MET A 121 -33.92 3.45 24.55
C MET A 121 -34.77 2.43 25.32
N TYR A 122 -34.21 1.28 25.71
CA TYR A 122 -34.95 0.26 26.48
C TYR A 122 -35.19 0.64 27.95
N ASP A 123 -34.47 1.60 28.52
CA ASP A 123 -34.67 2.05 29.92
C ASP A 123 -35.81 3.09 30.03
N ASP A 124 -36.18 3.78 28.94
CA ASP A 124 -37.27 4.78 28.92
C ASP A 124 -38.65 4.18 28.57
N ASP A 125 -38.71 2.91 28.15
CA ASP A 125 -39.94 2.25 27.68
C ASP A 125 -40.81 1.60 28.78
N ASP A 126 -40.52 1.84 30.07
CA ASP A 126 -41.37 1.34 31.19
C ASP A 126 -42.66 2.17 31.38
N TYR A 127 -42.97 3.10 30.45
CA TYR A 127 -44.18 3.94 30.48
C TYR A 127 -44.74 4.31 29.10
N ALA A 128 -44.99 3.34 28.20
CA ALA A 128 -45.91 3.58 27.08
C ALA A 128 -46.78 2.34 26.83
N GLY A 129 -48.10 2.56 26.86
CA GLY A 129 -49.11 1.52 26.77
C GLY A 129 -49.22 0.91 25.38
N GLU A 130 -49.86 -0.25 25.35
CA GLU A 130 -50.37 -0.92 24.15
C GLU A 130 -50.89 0.09 23.11
N ASN A 131 -50.45 -0.12 21.86
CA ASN A 131 -50.81 0.58 20.61
C ASN A 131 -49.83 1.66 20.17
N ASN A 132 -48.91 1.30 19.27
CA ASN A 132 -48.55 2.12 18.13
C ASN A 132 -47.96 1.23 17.02
N ASP A 133 -48.77 0.99 15.98
CA ASP A 133 -48.32 0.54 14.66
C ASP A 133 -47.72 1.77 13.92
N CYS A 134 -46.67 2.39 14.47
CA CYS A 134 -45.88 3.41 13.77
C CYS A 134 -44.62 2.77 13.21
N ASP A 135 -44.25 3.14 11.99
CA ASP A 135 -43.14 2.59 11.21
C ASP A 135 -41.79 2.70 11.96
N GLU A 136 -41.49 1.73 12.82
CA GLU A 136 -40.23 1.61 13.60
C GLU A 136 -38.96 1.68 12.72
N ASP A 137 -39.10 1.40 11.41
CA ASP A 137 -37.98 1.30 10.47
C ASP A 137 -37.39 2.66 10.03
N GLU A 138 -38.17 3.76 10.02
CA GLU A 138 -37.68 5.07 9.51
C GLU A 138 -36.89 5.85 10.58
N ASP A 139 -37.36 5.87 11.83
CA ASP A 139 -36.73 6.58 12.94
C ASP A 139 -35.37 5.96 13.36
N GLU A 140 -35.27 4.62 13.37
CA GLU A 140 -34.01 3.91 13.62
C GLU A 140 -32.98 4.25 12.52
N THR A 141 -33.45 4.46 11.28
CA THR A 141 -32.60 4.79 10.13
C THR A 141 -32.01 6.20 10.23
N VAL A 142 -32.80 7.22 10.60
CA VAL A 142 -32.32 8.61 10.75
C VAL A 142 -31.29 8.72 11.86
N MET A 143 -31.58 8.13 13.02
CA MET A 143 -30.67 8.08 14.17
C MET A 143 -29.34 7.40 13.81
N SER A 144 -29.39 6.28 13.09
CA SER A 144 -28.19 5.58 12.63
C SER A 144 -27.33 6.47 11.72
N CYS A 145 -27.95 7.23 10.80
CA CYS A 145 -27.22 8.16 9.92
C CYS A 145 -26.51 9.27 10.70
N GLN A 146 -27.17 9.84 11.73
CA GLN A 146 -26.57 10.86 12.60
C GLN A 146 -25.34 10.32 13.34
N ILE A 147 -25.40 9.07 13.81
CA ILE A 147 -24.28 8.41 14.49
C ILE A 147 -23.12 8.18 13.51
N GLU A 148 -23.39 7.70 12.30
CA GLU A 148 -22.36 7.51 11.28
C GLU A 148 -21.65 8.81 10.94
N GLU A 149 -22.39 9.91 10.75
CA GLU A 149 -21.82 11.24 10.52
C GLU A 149 -20.97 11.71 11.71
N LEU A 150 -21.47 11.55 12.93
CA LEU A 150 -20.75 11.89 14.16
C LEU A 150 -19.43 11.12 14.29
N ILE A 151 -19.43 9.82 13.99
CA ILE A 151 -18.21 9.00 14.04
C ILE A 151 -17.22 9.47 12.97
N ASN A 152 -17.70 9.80 11.76
CA ASN A 152 -16.85 10.32 10.69
C ASN A 152 -16.21 11.67 11.08
N VAL A 153 -16.96 12.56 11.74
CA VAL A 153 -16.43 13.83 12.28
C VAL A 153 -15.39 13.56 13.37
N ALA A 154 -15.68 12.66 14.32
CA ALA A 154 -14.74 12.28 15.38
C ALA A 154 -13.45 11.66 14.83
N MET A 155 -13.56 10.79 13.82
CA MET A 155 -12.42 10.20 13.12
C MET A 155 -11.57 11.28 12.43
N HIS A 156 -12.21 12.19 11.69
CA HIS A 156 -11.52 13.31 11.06
C HIS A 156 -10.77 14.17 12.09
N ASP A 157 -11.42 14.57 13.17
CA ASP A 157 -10.82 15.43 14.20
C ASP A 157 -9.69 14.72 14.96
N TYR A 158 -9.88 13.45 15.30
CA TYR A 158 -8.84 12.63 15.90
C TYR A 158 -7.60 12.58 15.00
N PHE A 159 -7.78 12.26 13.72
CA PHE A 159 -6.64 12.06 12.82
C PHE A 159 -5.97 13.36 12.35
N LYS A 160 -6.69 14.47 12.47
CA LYS A 160 -6.18 15.81 12.19
C LYS A 160 -5.39 16.41 13.36
N PHE A 161 -5.91 16.28 14.58
CA PHE A 161 -5.40 17.01 15.75
C PHE A 161 -4.62 16.14 16.75
N ILE A 162 -4.90 14.84 16.84
CA ILE A 162 -4.34 13.98 17.89
C ILE A 162 -3.24 13.07 17.32
N ARG A 163 -3.54 12.28 16.29
CA ARG A 163 -2.57 11.38 15.65
C ARG A 163 -2.72 11.41 14.14
N PRO A 164 -1.66 11.35 13.33
CA PRO A 164 -1.84 11.29 11.89
C PRO A 164 -2.49 9.97 11.42
N HIS A 165 -3.16 10.04 10.27
CA HIS A 165 -3.58 8.88 9.49
C HIS A 165 -2.43 7.90 9.23
N ARG A 166 -2.78 6.63 8.96
CA ARG A 166 -1.82 5.59 8.56
C ARG A 166 -1.05 5.99 7.30
N SER A 167 -1.76 6.57 6.34
CA SER A 167 -1.24 7.12 5.08
C SER A 167 -2.22 8.18 4.57
N TYR A 168 -1.72 9.16 3.82
CA TYR A 168 -2.56 10.17 3.18
C TYR A 168 -2.78 9.85 1.72
N LYS A 169 -3.97 10.15 1.20
CA LYS A 169 -4.37 9.88 -0.20
C LYS A 169 -3.41 10.46 -1.25
N TYR A 170 -2.74 11.57 -0.93
CA TYR A 170 -1.79 12.23 -1.83
C TYR A 170 -0.55 12.68 -1.04
N SER A 171 0.59 12.82 -1.72
CA SER A 171 1.75 13.49 -1.15
C SER A 171 1.59 15.01 -1.10
N PHE A 172 2.04 15.62 0.01
CA PHE A 172 2.00 17.07 0.22
C PHE A 172 3.08 17.53 1.19
N ILE A 173 3.35 18.84 1.18
CA ILE A 173 4.33 19.47 2.06
C ILE A 173 3.70 19.78 3.42
N ARG A 174 3.86 18.87 4.38
CA ARG A 174 3.39 19.09 5.75
C ARG A 174 4.17 20.19 6.47
N LYS A 175 5.49 20.16 6.35
CA LYS A 175 6.39 21.14 6.98
C LYS A 175 7.64 21.33 6.13
N SER A 176 8.00 22.57 5.87
CA SER A 176 9.23 22.89 5.13
C SER A 176 10.47 22.32 5.84
N PRO A 177 11.40 21.69 5.11
CA PRO A 177 12.57 21.06 5.70
C PRO A 177 13.53 22.11 6.28
N ASN A 178 14.13 21.79 7.42
CA ASN A 178 15.23 22.59 7.93
C ASN A 178 16.53 22.14 7.23
N LEU A 179 17.03 22.99 6.32
CA LEU A 179 18.17 22.66 5.44
C LEU A 179 19.39 22.15 6.20
N GLU A 180 19.84 22.87 7.23
CA GLU A 180 21.01 22.51 8.03
C GLU A 180 20.84 21.16 8.75
N LYS A 181 19.65 20.90 9.31
CA LYS A 181 19.38 19.62 9.98
C LYS A 181 19.27 18.47 9.00
N MET A 182 18.66 18.67 7.83
CA MET A 182 18.50 17.61 6.84
C MET A 182 19.82 17.29 6.15
N LYS A 183 20.62 18.31 5.81
CA LYS A 183 21.97 18.14 5.27
C LYS A 183 22.83 17.27 6.18
N LYS A 184 22.89 17.58 7.48
CA LYS A 184 23.63 16.76 8.46
C LYS A 184 23.12 15.32 8.56
N LYS A 185 21.82 15.08 8.39
CA LYS A 185 21.27 13.72 8.39
C LYS A 185 21.70 12.95 7.13
N ILE A 186 21.60 13.57 5.96
CA ILE A 186 21.99 12.94 4.70
C ILE A 186 23.49 12.63 4.71
N GLU A 187 24.35 13.60 5.07
CA GLU A 187 25.79 13.40 5.20
C GLU A 187 26.13 12.28 6.21
N PHE A 188 25.38 12.21 7.32
CA PHE A 188 25.53 11.11 8.27
C PHE A 188 25.20 9.76 7.64
N LEU A 189 24.09 9.63 6.90
CA LEU A 189 23.72 8.40 6.22
C LEU A 189 24.75 8.00 5.16
N GLU A 190 25.26 8.95 4.39
CA GLU A 190 26.32 8.73 3.38
C GLU A 190 27.62 8.23 4.02
N SER A 191 27.93 8.66 5.25
CA SER A 191 29.13 8.22 5.97
C SER A 191 29.05 6.79 6.49
N LEU A 192 27.85 6.19 6.54
CA LEU A 192 27.67 4.82 7.03
C LEU A 192 28.14 3.82 5.99
N TYR A 193 28.69 2.71 6.48
CA TYR A 193 29.08 1.59 5.63
C TYR A 193 27.88 1.02 4.88
N GLN A 194 27.98 1.01 3.56
CA GLN A 194 26.94 0.58 2.64
C GLN A 194 27.60 -0.21 1.50
N PRO A 195 27.53 -1.55 1.52
CA PRO A 195 28.11 -2.35 0.45
C PRO A 195 27.41 -2.05 -0.89
N GLU A 196 28.15 -2.12 -1.99
CA GLU A 196 27.63 -1.87 -3.33
C GLU A 196 26.49 -2.85 -3.65
N GLN A 197 25.36 -2.32 -4.13
CA GLN A 197 24.15 -3.12 -4.33
C GLN A 197 24.40 -4.27 -5.32
N LYS A 198 23.75 -5.42 -5.10
CA LYS A 198 23.86 -6.63 -5.95
C LYS A 198 25.26 -7.28 -5.95
N THR A 199 26.15 -6.94 -5.02
CA THR A 199 27.41 -7.65 -4.76
C THR A 199 27.24 -8.76 -3.71
N ASP A 200 28.14 -9.75 -3.69
CA ASP A 200 28.16 -10.80 -2.66
C ASP A 200 28.29 -10.23 -1.25
N GLU A 201 29.05 -9.15 -1.08
CA GLU A 201 29.21 -8.44 0.19
C GLU A 201 27.88 -7.82 0.63
N TRP A 202 27.11 -7.23 -0.28
CA TRP A 202 25.78 -6.71 0.00
C TRP A 202 24.78 -7.80 0.40
N TYR A 203 24.76 -8.92 -0.31
CA TYR A 203 23.90 -10.04 0.04
C TYR A 203 24.28 -10.65 1.39
N SER A 204 25.57 -10.80 1.69
CA SER A 204 26.09 -11.28 2.97
C SER A 204 25.72 -10.33 4.11
N HIS A 205 25.91 -9.02 3.91
CA HIS A 205 25.54 -7.99 4.88
C HIS A 205 24.03 -8.05 5.20
N ARG A 206 23.18 -8.14 4.18
CA ARG A 206 21.72 -8.30 4.36
C ARG A 206 21.32 -9.60 5.01
N HIS A 207 22.06 -10.69 4.76
CA HIS A 207 21.79 -11.98 5.37
C HIS A 207 21.97 -11.92 6.90
N GLY A 208 22.93 -11.13 7.38
CA GLY A 208 23.18 -10.87 8.80
C GLY A 208 22.17 -9.93 9.51
N LEU A 209 21.12 -9.47 8.83
CA LEU A 209 20.16 -8.49 9.37
C LEU A 209 18.72 -8.94 9.10
N VAL A 210 17.78 -8.54 9.96
CA VAL A 210 16.35 -8.48 9.62
C VAL A 210 16.13 -7.21 8.80
N THR A 211 15.99 -7.38 7.48
CA THR A 211 15.84 -6.25 6.55
C THR A 211 14.42 -5.70 6.55
N ALA A 212 14.26 -4.40 6.29
CA ALA A 212 12.97 -3.72 6.21
C ALA A 212 11.95 -4.45 5.31
N SER A 213 12.39 -5.00 4.16
CA SER A 213 11.53 -5.73 3.22
C SER A 213 11.06 -7.13 3.71
N SER A 214 11.66 -7.64 4.79
CA SER A 214 11.35 -8.97 5.35
C SER A 214 10.83 -8.93 6.79
N VAL A 215 10.93 -7.78 7.44
CA VAL A 215 10.62 -7.60 8.87
C VAL A 215 9.14 -7.86 9.18
N TRP A 216 8.25 -7.64 8.20
CA TRP A 216 6.82 -7.93 8.32
C TRP A 216 6.56 -9.40 8.68
N LYS A 217 7.44 -10.33 8.25
CA LYS A 217 7.35 -11.76 8.59
C LYS A 217 7.40 -12.02 10.10
N ALA A 218 8.00 -11.12 10.89
CA ALA A 218 8.02 -11.21 12.35
C ALA A 218 6.63 -11.03 12.99
N PHE A 219 5.70 -10.37 12.29
CA PHE A 219 4.32 -10.15 12.74
C PHE A 219 3.34 -11.16 12.15
N GLY A 220 3.79 -12.00 11.21
CA GLY A 220 2.97 -13.04 10.59
C GLY A 220 2.73 -14.24 11.48
N SER A 221 2.07 -15.26 10.92
CA SER A 221 1.82 -16.53 11.60
C SER A 221 3.12 -17.25 11.98
N GLN A 222 3.03 -18.24 12.88
CA GLN A 222 4.19 -19.04 13.28
C GLN A 222 4.92 -19.67 12.09
N SER A 223 4.21 -20.04 11.02
CA SER A 223 4.83 -20.59 9.80
C SER A 223 5.67 -19.55 9.07
N VAL A 224 5.20 -18.31 9.00
CA VAL A 224 5.90 -17.20 8.35
C VAL A 224 7.13 -16.78 9.16
N GLN A 225 7.00 -16.76 10.49
CA GLN A 225 8.14 -16.54 11.38
C GLN A 225 9.18 -17.66 11.24
N ASN A 226 8.76 -18.92 11.22
CA ASN A 226 9.66 -20.06 11.02
C ASN A 226 10.41 -19.96 9.70
N GLN A 227 9.73 -19.52 8.63
CA GLN A 227 10.37 -19.29 7.34
C GLN A 227 11.49 -18.24 7.47
N LEU A 228 11.23 -17.08 8.10
CA LEU A 228 12.26 -16.07 8.29
C LEU A 228 13.43 -16.58 9.15
N ILE A 229 13.13 -17.28 10.24
CA ILE A 229 14.15 -17.86 11.13
C ILE A 229 15.02 -18.83 10.34
N TYR A 230 14.41 -19.78 9.63
CA TYR A 230 15.12 -20.77 8.82
C TYR A 230 15.97 -20.11 7.73
N GLU A 231 15.42 -19.12 7.00
CA GLU A 231 16.14 -18.34 5.99
C GLU A 231 17.38 -17.65 6.55
N LYS A 232 17.31 -17.15 7.79
CA LYS A 232 18.41 -16.43 8.45
C LYS A 232 19.41 -17.35 9.14
N CYS A 233 19.01 -18.56 9.53
CA CYS A 233 19.91 -19.56 10.12
C CYS A 233 20.71 -20.33 9.06
N MET A 234 20.13 -20.54 7.87
CA MET A 234 20.80 -21.17 6.74
C MET A 234 22.09 -20.43 6.36
N PRO A 235 23.23 -21.13 6.14
CA PRO A 235 24.44 -20.51 5.63
C PRO A 235 24.18 -19.69 4.35
N PHE A 236 24.84 -18.54 4.27
CA PHE A 236 24.79 -17.69 3.09
C PHE A 236 25.36 -18.44 1.87
N ASP A 237 24.60 -18.43 0.77
CA ASP A 237 24.97 -19.06 -0.50
C ASP A 237 24.82 -18.04 -1.63
N PRO A 238 25.92 -17.47 -2.15
CA PRO A 238 25.87 -16.45 -3.19
C PRO A 238 25.36 -17.00 -4.53
N THR A 239 25.44 -18.31 -4.76
CA THR A 239 25.06 -18.91 -6.05
C THR A 239 23.57 -18.76 -6.35
N LYS A 240 22.73 -18.60 -5.31
CA LYS A 240 21.28 -18.38 -5.45
C LYS A 240 20.91 -17.09 -6.18
N TYR A 241 21.80 -16.11 -6.23
CA TYR A 241 21.55 -14.80 -6.84
C TYR A 241 22.12 -14.69 -8.26
N SER A 242 22.70 -15.77 -8.79
CA SER A 242 23.34 -15.77 -10.11
C SER A 242 22.37 -15.83 -11.29
N ARG A 243 21.15 -16.35 -11.09
CA ARG A 243 20.16 -16.53 -12.16
C ARG A 243 19.11 -15.43 -12.12
N VAL A 244 18.90 -14.78 -13.27
CA VAL A 244 17.86 -13.76 -13.44
C VAL A 244 16.74 -14.34 -14.31
N ASN A 245 15.52 -14.37 -13.78
CA ASN A 245 14.33 -14.67 -14.56
C ASN A 245 13.69 -13.35 -15.00
N THR A 246 13.84 -12.99 -16.27
CA THR A 246 13.34 -11.74 -16.85
C THR A 246 11.81 -11.62 -16.87
N GLU A 247 11.10 -12.73 -16.70
CA GLU A 247 9.63 -12.77 -16.66
C GLU A 247 9.08 -12.73 -15.23
N SER A 248 9.96 -12.73 -14.22
CA SER A 248 9.52 -12.72 -12.83
C SER A 248 9.00 -11.35 -12.39
N PRO A 249 8.01 -11.29 -11.48
CA PRO A 249 7.58 -10.02 -10.88
C PRO A 249 8.70 -9.25 -10.17
N LEU A 250 9.70 -9.96 -9.63
CA LEU A 250 10.89 -9.33 -9.04
C LEU A 250 11.69 -8.55 -10.09
N HIS A 251 11.93 -9.18 -11.24
CA HIS A 251 12.64 -8.55 -12.34
C HIS A 251 11.84 -7.40 -12.94
N TRP A 252 10.51 -7.55 -13.05
CA TRP A 252 9.61 -6.45 -13.40
C TRP A 252 9.81 -5.24 -12.48
N GLY A 253 9.81 -5.49 -11.16
CA GLY A 253 10.12 -4.52 -10.12
C GLY A 253 11.39 -3.73 -10.42
N GLN A 254 12.49 -4.46 -10.62
CA GLN A 254 13.82 -3.90 -10.86
C GLN A 254 13.96 -3.16 -12.19
N LYS A 255 13.31 -3.66 -13.25
CA LYS A 255 13.34 -3.05 -14.58
C LYS A 255 12.65 -1.69 -14.58
N TYR A 256 11.48 -1.58 -13.97
CA TYR A 256 10.73 -0.33 -13.99
C TYR A 256 11.08 0.64 -12.86
N GLU A 257 11.86 0.23 -11.86
CA GLU A 257 12.33 1.09 -10.76
C GLU A 257 13.05 2.35 -11.26
N VAL A 258 13.89 2.20 -12.29
CA VAL A 258 14.62 3.30 -12.92
C VAL A 258 13.65 4.33 -13.53
N LEU A 259 12.62 3.86 -14.23
CA LEU A 259 11.63 4.74 -14.88
C LEU A 259 10.73 5.43 -13.85
N SER A 260 10.23 4.70 -12.85
CA SER A 260 9.47 5.29 -11.74
C SER A 260 10.24 6.40 -11.05
N LYS A 261 11.50 6.15 -10.68
CA LYS A 261 12.35 7.17 -10.07
C LYS A 261 12.51 8.41 -10.96
N GLN A 262 12.74 8.23 -12.26
CA GLN A 262 12.83 9.35 -13.20
C GLN A 262 11.52 10.15 -13.30
N LEU A 263 10.37 9.45 -13.33
CA LEU A 263 9.06 10.08 -13.33
C LEU A 263 8.82 10.87 -12.04
N TYR A 264 9.14 10.29 -10.88
CA TYR A 264 9.04 10.98 -9.59
C TYR A 264 9.90 12.25 -9.56
N GLU A 265 11.14 12.19 -10.05
CA GLU A 265 12.03 13.35 -10.14
C GLU A 265 11.49 14.46 -11.06
N GLU A 266 10.92 14.08 -12.21
CA GLU A 266 10.31 14.99 -13.18
C GLU A 266 9.07 15.68 -12.59
N ILE A 267 8.11 14.87 -12.08
CA ILE A 267 6.85 15.35 -11.50
C ILE A 267 7.09 16.31 -10.34
N ASN A 268 8.07 15.98 -9.48
CA ASN A 268 8.35 16.77 -8.27
C ASN A 268 9.47 17.80 -8.45
N SER A 269 10.03 17.94 -9.66
CA SER A 269 11.16 18.84 -9.97
C SER A 269 12.30 18.71 -8.96
N THR A 270 12.77 17.48 -8.76
CA THR A 270 13.69 17.17 -7.66
C THR A 270 14.75 16.13 -8.05
N LYS A 271 15.59 15.75 -7.08
CA LYS A 271 16.62 14.71 -7.25
C LYS A 271 16.61 13.73 -6.09
N VAL A 272 16.64 12.44 -6.43
CA VAL A 272 16.58 11.31 -5.52
C VAL A 272 17.89 10.54 -5.62
N GLN A 273 18.59 10.44 -4.49
CA GLN A 273 19.81 9.65 -4.37
C GLN A 273 19.49 8.28 -3.79
N GLU A 274 20.09 7.25 -4.35
CA GLU A 274 19.99 5.87 -3.85
C GLU A 274 20.91 5.67 -2.65
N PHE A 275 20.46 4.84 -1.70
CA PHE A 275 21.25 4.42 -0.55
C PHE A 275 21.30 2.89 -0.49
N GLY A 276 22.44 2.36 -0.05
CA GLY A 276 22.67 0.93 0.06
C GLY A 276 21.95 0.29 1.25
N CYS A 277 22.45 -0.85 1.73
CA CYS A 277 21.94 -1.43 2.97
C CYS A 277 22.56 -0.75 4.17
N ILE A 278 21.75 0.03 4.89
CA ILE A 278 22.11 0.73 6.11
C ILE A 278 21.67 -0.12 7.30
N ARG A 279 22.62 -0.50 8.15
CA ARG A 279 22.34 -1.07 9.47
C ARG A 279 21.83 0.02 10.40
N HIS A 280 20.87 -0.32 11.28
CA HIS A 280 20.35 0.63 12.25
C HIS A 280 21.48 1.31 13.06
N PRO A 281 21.60 2.64 13.06
CA PRO A 281 22.73 3.34 13.71
C PRO A 281 22.79 3.19 15.23
N ASN A 282 21.63 3.03 15.88
CA ASN A 282 21.57 2.68 17.31
C ASN A 282 21.97 1.21 17.53
N SER A 283 23.01 0.99 18.33
CA SER A 283 23.54 -0.34 18.66
C SER A 283 22.53 -1.27 19.34
N ASN A 284 21.49 -0.75 19.99
CA ASN A 284 20.44 -1.59 20.58
C ASN A 284 19.63 -2.36 19.53
N TYR A 285 19.62 -1.87 18.28
CA TYR A 285 18.85 -2.44 17.17
C TYR A 285 19.77 -2.94 16.06
N TYR A 286 20.97 -3.39 16.43
CA TYR A 286 22.01 -3.85 15.52
C TYR A 286 21.57 -4.96 14.54
N PHE A 287 20.46 -5.64 14.83
CA PHE A 287 19.91 -6.70 13.99
C PHE A 287 18.97 -6.18 12.90
N ILE A 288 18.65 -4.88 12.88
CA ILE A 288 17.76 -4.28 11.88
C ILE A 288 18.59 -3.57 10.81
N GLY A 289 18.18 -3.72 9.55
CA GLY A 289 18.74 -2.95 8.44
C GLY A 289 17.68 -2.53 7.43
N ALA A 290 17.95 -1.47 6.67
CA ALA A 290 17.06 -0.96 5.65
C ALA A 290 17.85 -0.57 4.39
N SER A 291 17.20 -0.70 3.24
CA SER A 291 17.67 -0.14 1.97
C SER A 291 16.50 0.66 1.42
N PRO A 292 16.48 1.99 1.58
CA PRO A 292 15.46 2.81 0.93
C PRO A 292 15.75 2.89 -0.57
N ASP A 293 14.70 2.93 -1.39
CA ASP A 293 14.84 3.06 -2.84
C ASP A 293 15.43 4.44 -3.22
N GLY A 294 15.13 5.47 -2.41
CA GLY A 294 15.91 6.70 -2.44
C GLY A 294 15.56 7.72 -1.36
N ILE A 295 16.37 8.78 -1.31
CA ILE A 295 16.13 9.96 -0.48
C ILE A 295 16.27 11.20 -1.35
N ASN A 296 15.37 12.15 -1.18
CA ASN A 296 15.43 13.43 -1.85
C ASN A 296 16.62 14.27 -1.34
N VAL A 297 17.54 14.61 -2.24
CA VAL A 297 18.78 15.33 -1.92
C VAL A 297 18.85 16.74 -2.49
N CYS A 298 17.79 17.21 -3.16
CA CYS A 298 17.75 18.57 -3.71
C CYS A 298 17.47 19.61 -2.61
N PRO A 299 18.44 20.47 -2.20
CA PRO A 299 18.26 21.37 -1.06
C PRO A 299 17.23 22.47 -1.29
N LEU A 300 16.93 22.79 -2.55
CA LEU A 300 15.92 23.78 -2.93
C LEU A 300 14.51 23.18 -2.99
N SER A 301 14.39 21.85 -2.98
CA SER A 301 13.10 21.18 -3.02
C SER A 301 12.44 21.21 -1.64
N PRO A 302 11.12 21.48 -1.54
CA PRO A 302 10.39 21.34 -0.29
C PRO A 302 10.34 19.88 0.19
N LEU A 303 10.71 18.93 -0.66
CA LEU A 303 10.84 17.52 -0.36
C LEU A 303 12.25 17.14 0.17
N TYR A 304 13.17 18.08 0.39
CA TYR A 304 14.52 17.74 0.85
C TYR A 304 14.53 16.85 2.11
N GLY A 305 15.12 15.65 2.01
CA GLY A 305 15.11 14.63 3.06
C GLY A 305 13.86 13.74 3.10
N ARG A 306 12.98 13.80 2.10
CA ARG A 306 11.87 12.85 1.88
C ARG A 306 12.45 11.48 1.51
N LEU A 307 12.04 10.42 2.20
CA LEU A 307 12.31 9.06 1.75
C LEU A 307 11.38 8.72 0.59
N VAL A 308 11.84 7.95 -0.39
CA VAL A 308 11.02 7.48 -1.51
C VAL A 308 11.10 5.96 -1.52
N GLU A 309 9.93 5.31 -1.57
CA GLU A 309 9.79 3.86 -1.70
C GLU A 309 8.94 3.58 -2.94
N ILE A 310 9.49 2.81 -3.88
CA ILE A 310 8.94 2.61 -5.22
C ILE A 310 8.44 1.17 -5.35
N LYS A 311 7.22 1.00 -5.88
CA LYS A 311 6.65 -0.32 -6.18
C LYS A 311 6.02 -0.35 -7.56
N ASN A 312 6.67 -1.08 -8.45
CA ASN A 312 6.16 -1.42 -9.78
C ASN A 312 5.27 -2.67 -9.70
N VAL A 313 3.97 -2.50 -9.88
CA VAL A 313 3.01 -3.60 -9.79
C VAL A 313 2.81 -4.27 -11.15
N VAL A 314 2.65 -5.59 -11.14
CA VAL A 314 2.29 -6.37 -12.34
C VAL A 314 0.78 -6.52 -12.41
N SER A 315 0.21 -7.23 -11.42
CA SER A 315 -1.20 -7.63 -11.44
C SER A 315 -2.06 -6.94 -10.37
N ARG A 316 -1.48 -6.49 -9.25
CA ARG A 316 -2.28 -5.87 -8.17
C ARG A 316 -2.89 -4.55 -8.63
N GLU A 317 -4.08 -4.29 -8.12
CA GLU A 317 -4.73 -2.98 -8.24
C GLU A 317 -4.10 -1.98 -7.26
N ILE A 318 -3.92 -0.75 -7.72
CA ILE A 318 -3.39 0.35 -6.92
C ILE A 318 -4.59 1.10 -6.32
N THR A 319 -4.84 0.90 -5.03
CA THR A 319 -5.98 1.50 -4.31
C THR A 319 -5.62 2.80 -3.59
N GLY A 320 -4.34 3.18 -3.56
CA GLY A 320 -3.83 4.27 -2.72
C GLY A 320 -3.63 3.88 -1.24
N ILE A 321 -3.92 2.63 -0.86
CA ILE A 321 -3.67 2.12 0.49
C ILE A 321 -2.44 1.21 0.44
N PRO A 322 -1.32 1.56 1.12
CA PRO A 322 -0.15 0.70 1.18
C PRO A 322 -0.49 -0.65 1.81
N LYS A 323 -0.04 -1.75 1.19
CA LYS A 323 -0.11 -3.09 1.81
C LYS A 323 0.60 -3.11 3.16
N GLU A 324 0.20 -4.02 4.04
CA GLU A 324 0.80 -4.16 5.37
C GLU A 324 2.33 -4.31 5.32
N ASP A 325 2.83 -5.19 4.46
CA ASP A 325 4.26 -5.45 4.30
C ASP A 325 5.04 -4.22 3.82
N TYR A 326 4.50 -3.46 2.87
CA TYR A 326 5.11 -2.22 2.39
C TYR A 326 5.05 -1.10 3.43
N TRP A 327 3.94 -0.96 4.16
CA TRP A 327 3.84 0.04 5.22
C TRP A 327 4.85 -0.24 6.35
N ILE A 328 4.94 -1.49 6.79
CA ILE A 328 5.94 -1.93 7.78
C ILE A 328 7.37 -1.65 7.26
N GLN A 329 7.65 -1.95 5.99
CA GLN A 329 8.95 -1.68 5.37
C GLN A 329 9.31 -0.19 5.46
N MET A 330 8.39 0.70 5.09
CA MET A 330 8.59 2.15 5.14
C MET A 330 8.82 2.65 6.57
N GLN A 331 8.10 2.11 7.56
CA GLN A 331 8.33 2.46 8.96
C GLN A 331 9.74 2.12 9.42
N ILE A 332 10.24 0.92 9.08
CA ILE A 332 11.61 0.52 9.40
C ILE A 332 12.65 1.35 8.65
N GLN A 333 12.41 1.67 7.37
CA GLN A 333 13.29 2.55 6.59
C GLN A 333 13.38 3.96 7.21
N MET A 334 12.25 4.58 7.56
CA MET A 334 12.22 5.89 8.22
C MET A 334 12.84 5.85 9.62
N GLU A 335 12.71 4.75 10.35
CA GLU A 335 13.36 4.55 11.65
C GLU A 335 14.89 4.49 11.50
N VAL A 336 15.39 3.58 10.66
CA VAL A 336 16.83 3.37 10.40
C VAL A 336 17.49 4.63 9.86
N CYS A 337 16.86 5.29 8.88
CA CYS A 337 17.39 6.50 8.27
C CYS A 337 17.14 7.75 9.11
N ASN A 338 16.39 7.63 10.21
CA ASN A 338 15.95 8.72 11.05
C ASN A 338 15.26 9.87 10.28
N LEU A 339 14.41 9.52 9.32
CA LEU A 339 13.63 10.45 8.51
C LEU A 339 12.17 10.50 9.00
N PRO A 340 11.46 11.64 8.81
CA PRO A 340 10.13 11.81 9.38
C PRO A 340 9.00 11.24 8.52
N GLU A 341 9.22 11.10 7.22
CA GLU A 341 8.15 10.84 6.25
C GLU A 341 8.72 10.24 4.95
N CYS A 342 7.86 9.51 4.26
CA CYS A 342 8.15 8.73 3.06
C CYS A 342 7.05 8.98 2.02
N ASP A 343 7.45 9.24 0.78
CA ASP A 343 6.56 9.12 -0.36
C ASP A 343 6.58 7.68 -0.83
N PHE A 344 5.39 7.09 -0.91
CA PHE A 344 5.19 5.75 -1.43
C PHE A 344 4.66 5.84 -2.85
N GLU A 345 5.53 5.56 -3.81
CA GLU A 345 5.25 5.61 -5.23
C GLU A 345 4.84 4.22 -5.72
N GLU A 346 3.66 4.14 -6.34
CA GLU A 346 3.21 2.96 -7.05
C GLU A 346 2.96 3.26 -8.52
N THR A 347 3.46 2.38 -9.37
CA THR A 347 3.34 2.49 -10.82
C THR A 347 2.86 1.17 -11.41
N LYS A 348 1.96 1.27 -12.38
CA LYS A 348 1.55 0.15 -13.23
C LYS A 348 1.93 0.44 -14.67
N PHE A 349 2.94 -0.25 -15.15
CA PHE A 349 3.34 -0.21 -16.55
C PHE A 349 2.65 -1.33 -17.34
N THR A 350 2.44 -1.10 -18.62
CA THR A 350 1.99 -2.11 -19.58
C THR A 350 2.91 -2.09 -20.78
N GLU A 351 3.35 -3.27 -21.22
CA GLU A 351 4.14 -3.44 -22.43
C GLU A 351 3.23 -3.64 -23.63
N TYR A 352 3.51 -2.94 -24.73
CA TYR A 352 2.89 -3.21 -26.01
C TYR A 352 3.43 -4.54 -26.56
N GLU A 353 2.62 -5.22 -27.37
CA GLU A 353 3.01 -6.49 -27.98
C GLU A 353 4.22 -6.33 -28.91
N ASP A 354 4.21 -5.26 -29.72
CA ASP A 354 5.23 -4.95 -30.71
C ASP A 354 5.28 -3.43 -31.03
N GLU A 355 6.15 -3.08 -31.96
CA GLU A 355 6.31 -1.72 -32.47
C GLU A 355 5.07 -1.20 -33.21
N ASP A 356 4.36 -2.08 -33.94
CA ASP A 356 3.16 -1.71 -34.69
C ASP A 356 2.04 -1.29 -33.73
N ALA A 357 1.83 -2.04 -32.64
CA ALA A 357 0.88 -1.70 -31.58
C ALA A 357 1.25 -0.40 -30.86
N PHE A 358 2.55 -0.13 -30.65
CA PHE A 358 3.02 1.13 -30.08
C PHE A 358 2.75 2.31 -31.01
N ASN A 359 3.06 2.18 -32.31
CA ASN A 359 2.86 3.23 -33.30
C ASN A 359 1.37 3.50 -33.56
N ALA A 360 0.52 2.46 -33.51
CA ALA A 360 -0.93 2.59 -33.65
C ALA A 360 -1.60 3.35 -32.48
N ASP A 361 -0.93 3.45 -31.33
CA ASP A 361 -1.37 4.24 -30.16
C ASP A 361 -0.79 5.67 -30.19
N SER A 362 -0.53 6.20 -31.39
CA SER A 362 -0.02 7.56 -31.69
C SER A 362 -0.75 8.18 -32.88
N ASP A 363 -0.55 9.48 -33.10
CA ASP A 363 -0.88 10.19 -34.34
C ASP A 363 0.27 11.14 -34.79
N GLU A 364 0.11 11.80 -35.94
CA GLU A 364 1.12 12.73 -36.48
C GLU A 364 1.41 13.92 -35.53
N THR A 365 0.43 14.33 -34.72
CA THR A 365 0.59 15.42 -33.75
C THR A 365 1.42 14.96 -32.55
N ASN A 366 1.13 13.77 -32.03
CA ASN A 366 1.94 13.11 -31.02
C ASN A 366 3.37 12.92 -31.52
N ASP A 367 3.58 12.33 -32.70
CA ASP A 367 4.92 11.99 -33.19
C ASP A 367 5.83 13.22 -33.41
N SER A 368 5.23 14.38 -33.70
CA SER A 368 5.95 15.63 -33.93
C SER A 368 6.24 16.45 -32.67
N SER A 369 5.54 16.23 -31.56
CA SER A 369 5.66 17.11 -30.37
C SER A 369 5.38 16.48 -29.02
N ASN A 370 4.74 15.31 -28.95
CA ASN A 370 4.37 14.59 -27.73
C ASN A 370 4.49 13.07 -27.90
N TRP A 371 5.59 12.61 -28.51
CA TRP A 371 5.80 11.21 -28.88
C TRP A 371 5.86 10.28 -27.66
N ASN A 372 6.34 10.82 -26.53
CA ASN A 372 6.34 10.22 -25.20
C ASN A 372 4.95 10.15 -24.55
N TYR A 373 3.88 10.50 -25.25
CA TYR A 373 2.50 10.28 -24.82
C TYR A 373 1.72 9.52 -25.90
N ASN A 374 0.78 8.68 -25.47
CA ASN A 374 -0.15 8.02 -26.37
C ASN A 374 -1.40 8.89 -26.65
N LEU A 375 -2.31 8.39 -27.49
CA LEU A 375 -3.57 9.06 -27.84
C LEU A 375 -4.47 9.38 -26.65
N ASN A 376 -4.34 8.65 -25.54
CA ASN A 376 -5.09 8.85 -24.31
C ASN A 376 -4.36 9.75 -23.29
N GLY A 377 -3.26 10.40 -23.69
CA GLY A 377 -2.46 11.25 -22.81
C GLY A 377 -1.66 10.49 -21.74
N LYS A 378 -1.49 9.18 -21.88
CA LYS A 378 -0.65 8.36 -20.98
C LYS A 378 0.80 8.41 -21.41
N ARG A 379 1.71 8.57 -20.44
CA ARG A 379 3.16 8.54 -20.65
C ARG A 379 3.56 7.19 -21.23
N ARG A 380 4.42 7.19 -22.25
CA ARG A 380 4.96 5.99 -22.90
C ARG A 380 6.41 6.19 -23.30
N GLY A 381 7.08 5.11 -23.67
CA GLY A 381 8.45 5.15 -24.14
C GLY A 381 9.00 3.78 -24.50
N VAL A 382 10.32 3.72 -24.65
CA VAL A 382 11.03 2.51 -25.09
C VAL A 382 12.22 2.22 -24.17
N ILE A 383 12.44 0.93 -23.89
CA ILE A 383 13.65 0.41 -23.27
C ILE A 383 14.34 -0.50 -24.28
N VAL A 384 15.62 -0.26 -24.54
CA VAL A 384 16.44 -1.14 -25.38
C VAL A 384 17.05 -2.23 -24.50
N TYR A 385 16.78 -3.49 -24.84
CA TYR A 385 17.22 -4.65 -24.07
C TYR A 385 18.38 -5.36 -24.78
N PHE A 386 19.53 -5.42 -24.12
CA PHE A 386 20.72 -6.16 -24.54
C PHE A 386 21.04 -7.34 -23.60
N ALA A 387 21.74 -8.35 -24.11
CA ALA A 387 22.40 -9.36 -23.29
C ALA A 387 23.87 -8.99 -23.07
N LYS A 388 24.27 -8.92 -21.80
CA LYS A 388 25.66 -8.67 -21.36
C LYS A 388 26.05 -9.76 -20.36
N ASP A 389 27.05 -10.58 -20.71
CA ASP A 389 27.53 -11.69 -19.87
C ASP A 389 26.39 -12.63 -19.41
N GLU A 390 25.50 -13.01 -20.33
CA GLU A 390 24.29 -13.82 -20.08
C GLU A 390 23.26 -13.18 -19.11
N LYS A 391 23.44 -11.90 -18.77
CA LYS A 391 22.54 -11.14 -17.90
C LYS A 391 21.82 -10.02 -18.67
N PRO A 392 20.63 -9.63 -18.22
CA PRO A 392 19.91 -8.57 -18.88
C PRO A 392 20.52 -7.20 -18.62
N PHE A 393 20.67 -6.40 -19.68
CA PHE A 393 21.15 -5.02 -19.64
C PHE A 393 20.14 -4.11 -20.36
N TYR A 394 19.65 -3.10 -19.65
CA TYR A 394 18.61 -2.20 -20.14
C TYR A 394 19.14 -0.80 -20.33
N GLN A 395 18.80 -0.19 -21.48
CA GLN A 395 18.98 1.23 -21.73
C GLN A 395 17.61 1.89 -21.87
N TYR A 396 17.37 2.93 -21.08
CA TYR A 396 16.08 3.61 -20.99
C TYR A 396 16.11 4.87 -21.86
N ALA A 397 15.14 5.00 -22.77
CA ALA A 397 15.00 6.23 -23.53
C ALA A 397 14.74 7.41 -22.57
N PRO A 398 15.44 8.55 -22.73
CA PRO A 398 15.17 9.75 -21.94
C PRO A 398 13.70 10.17 -22.04
N LEU A 399 13.13 10.50 -20.89
CA LEU A 399 11.71 10.85 -20.76
C LEU A 399 11.34 12.16 -21.49
N ASP A 400 12.32 13.04 -21.72
CA ASP A 400 12.19 14.32 -22.41
C ASP A 400 12.27 14.23 -23.93
N ILE A 401 12.42 13.03 -24.51
CA ILE A 401 12.29 12.81 -25.95
C ILE A 401 10.82 12.94 -26.35
N THR A 402 10.48 14.07 -26.97
CA THR A 402 9.11 14.41 -27.37
C THR A 402 8.80 14.18 -28.85
N THR A 403 9.78 13.76 -29.66
CA THR A 403 9.59 13.55 -31.10
C THR A 403 10.18 12.22 -31.55
N LYS A 404 9.58 11.61 -32.57
CA LYS A 404 10.07 10.35 -33.16
C LYS A 404 11.49 10.50 -33.72
N THR A 405 11.78 11.61 -34.39
CA THR A 405 13.11 11.89 -34.95
C THR A 405 14.19 11.93 -33.87
N ALA A 406 13.92 12.56 -32.72
CA ALA A 406 14.87 12.61 -31.61
C ALA A 406 15.08 11.21 -30.99
N PHE A 407 14.02 10.41 -30.91
CA PHE A 407 14.12 9.01 -30.50
C PHE A 407 15.01 8.20 -31.44
N ASP A 408 14.83 8.33 -32.76
CA ASP A 408 15.59 7.55 -33.73
C ASP A 408 17.09 7.86 -33.66
N VAL A 409 17.46 9.14 -33.48
CA VAL A 409 18.86 9.54 -33.24
C VAL A 409 19.42 8.91 -31.97
N TRP A 410 18.67 9.01 -30.85
CA TRP A 410 19.09 8.40 -29.58
C TRP A 410 19.23 6.88 -29.68
N PHE A 411 18.33 6.22 -30.41
CA PHE A 411 18.34 4.78 -30.60
C PHE A 411 19.57 4.34 -31.41
N GLU A 412 19.86 5.02 -32.53
CA GLU A 412 21.08 4.76 -33.31
C GLU A 412 22.35 4.94 -32.48
N GLU A 413 22.46 6.03 -31.71
CA GLU A 413 23.57 6.27 -30.79
C GLU A 413 23.70 5.17 -29.72
N THR A 414 22.58 4.72 -29.17
CA THR A 414 22.54 3.68 -28.14
C THR A 414 23.02 2.33 -28.68
N ILE A 415 22.56 1.95 -29.88
CA ILE A 415 23.00 0.73 -30.57
C ILE A 415 24.50 0.81 -30.91
N ASN A 416 24.96 1.93 -31.46
CA ASN A 416 26.37 2.12 -31.81
C ASN A 416 27.31 2.12 -30.59
N THR A 417 26.86 2.68 -29.46
CA THR A 417 27.65 2.72 -28.22
C THR A 417 27.79 1.34 -27.56
N HIS A 418 26.87 0.42 -27.85
CA HIS A 418 26.82 -0.93 -27.28
C HIS A 418 26.93 -2.00 -28.39
N ASP A 419 27.67 -1.70 -29.46
CA ASP A 419 27.88 -2.60 -30.61
C ASP A 419 28.50 -3.95 -30.21
N ASN A 420 29.20 -3.98 -29.08
CA ASN A 420 29.79 -5.16 -28.48
C ASN A 420 28.79 -6.04 -27.69
N LEU A 421 27.55 -5.59 -27.50
CA LEU A 421 26.49 -6.32 -26.82
C LEU A 421 25.50 -6.90 -27.83
N THR A 422 24.86 -8.02 -27.48
CA THR A 422 23.80 -8.60 -28.32
C THR A 422 22.48 -7.89 -28.02
N TRP A 423 21.95 -7.13 -28.99
CA TRP A 423 20.58 -6.61 -28.92
C TRP A 423 19.57 -7.76 -28.92
N ILE A 424 18.61 -7.73 -28.00
CA ILE A 424 17.58 -8.75 -27.85
C ILE A 424 16.24 -8.27 -28.41
N LYS A 425 15.74 -7.13 -27.90
CA LYS A 425 14.52 -6.50 -28.39
C LYS A 425 14.38 -5.07 -27.85
N ASN A 426 13.43 -4.33 -28.42
CA ASN A 426 12.89 -3.12 -27.81
C ASN A 426 11.68 -3.50 -26.95
N ILE A 427 11.55 -2.88 -25.79
CA ILE A 427 10.41 -3.00 -24.89
C ILE A 427 9.67 -1.67 -24.96
N TYR A 428 8.53 -1.69 -25.63
CA TYR A 428 7.63 -0.55 -25.75
C TYR A 428 6.69 -0.56 -24.54
N TRP A 429 6.65 0.52 -23.76
CA TRP A 429 5.87 0.57 -22.52
C TRP A 429 4.98 1.80 -22.47
N ARG A 430 3.86 1.71 -21.74
CA ARG A 430 3.06 2.85 -21.27
C ARG A 430 2.81 2.77 -19.77
N LEU A 431 2.63 3.93 -19.15
CA LEU A 431 2.25 4.09 -17.75
C LEU A 431 0.73 4.15 -17.65
N ASP A 432 0.11 3.11 -17.12
CA ASP A 432 -1.34 3.05 -16.96
C ASP A 432 -1.84 3.70 -15.67
N VAL A 433 -1.08 3.57 -14.59
CA VAL A 433 -1.42 4.14 -13.28
C VAL A 433 -0.15 4.66 -12.61
N TYR A 434 -0.24 5.87 -12.05
CA TYR A 434 0.73 6.46 -11.15
C TYR A 434 0.02 6.88 -9.87
N SER A 435 0.53 6.47 -8.72
CA SER A 435 0.03 6.87 -7.41
C SER A 435 1.20 7.23 -6.51
N CYS A 436 1.07 8.31 -5.74
CA CYS A 436 2.07 8.72 -4.77
C CYS A 436 1.36 9.17 -3.49
N VAL A 437 1.53 8.38 -2.42
CA VAL A 437 0.86 8.59 -1.13
C VAL A 437 1.89 8.91 -0.05
N LEU A 438 1.54 9.80 0.87
CA LEU A 438 2.43 10.19 1.96
C LEU A 438 2.25 9.28 3.16
N VAL A 439 3.35 8.72 3.65
CA VAL A 439 3.41 7.90 4.86
C VAL A 439 4.30 8.57 5.89
N LEU A 440 3.79 8.72 7.11
CA LEU A 440 4.52 9.34 8.21
C LEU A 440 5.15 8.31 9.13
N ARG A 441 6.31 8.64 9.71
CA ARG A 441 6.96 7.77 10.69
C ARG A 441 6.14 7.71 11.98
N ASN A 442 5.73 6.50 12.34
CA ASN A 442 5.05 6.17 13.58
C ASN A 442 6.05 5.58 14.59
N LYS A 443 6.57 6.45 15.45
CA LYS A 443 7.57 6.06 16.48
C LYS A 443 6.98 5.17 17.57
N GLU A 444 5.72 5.35 17.94
CA GLU A 444 5.09 4.53 18.97
C GLU A 444 4.82 3.12 18.44
N TRP A 445 4.40 3.00 17.17
CA TRP A 445 4.34 1.71 16.50
C TRP A 445 5.71 1.01 16.54
N PHE A 446 6.79 1.69 16.12
CA PHE A 446 8.13 1.08 16.10
C PHE A 446 8.58 0.60 17.50
N LYS A 447 8.33 1.41 18.54
CA LYS A 447 8.67 1.07 19.93
C LYS A 447 8.02 -0.23 20.41
N ASN A 448 6.82 -0.54 19.92
CA ASN A 448 6.14 -1.81 20.22
C ASN A 448 6.58 -2.93 19.26
N ALA A 449 6.78 -2.59 17.98
CA ALA A 449 7.17 -3.52 16.93
C ALA A 449 8.56 -4.12 17.18
N VAL A 450 9.52 -3.31 17.65
CA VAL A 450 10.91 -3.73 17.87
C VAL A 450 11.03 -4.83 18.92
N VAL A 451 10.13 -4.90 19.91
CA VAL A 451 10.10 -5.97 20.92
C VAL A 451 9.93 -7.33 20.25
N LYS A 452 8.95 -7.46 19.35
CA LYS A 452 8.69 -8.71 18.59
C LYS A 452 9.84 -9.05 17.64
N ILE A 453 10.44 -8.03 17.00
CA ILE A 453 11.59 -8.24 16.11
C ILE A 453 12.80 -8.76 16.90
N GLU A 454 13.06 -8.19 18.07
CA GLU A 454 14.15 -8.61 18.96
C GLU A 454 13.95 -10.03 19.49
N GLU A 455 12.72 -10.39 19.90
CA GLU A 455 12.37 -11.76 20.30
C GLU A 455 12.66 -12.77 19.18
N LEU A 456 12.24 -12.48 17.95
CA LEU A 456 12.53 -13.32 16.79
C LEU A 456 14.03 -13.40 16.52
N TRP A 457 14.76 -12.28 16.63
CA TRP A 457 16.20 -12.25 16.42
C TRP A 457 16.95 -13.11 17.45
N LYS A 458 16.56 -13.07 18.72
CA LYS A 458 17.14 -13.91 19.78
C LYS A 458 16.97 -15.41 19.47
N ILE A 459 15.83 -15.80 18.88
CA ILE A 459 15.61 -17.16 18.41
C ILE A 459 16.61 -17.50 17.29
N ILE A 460 16.79 -16.62 16.30
CA ILE A 460 17.76 -16.82 15.22
C ILE A 460 19.18 -17.01 15.79
N GLU A 461 19.62 -16.15 16.70
CA GLU A 461 20.96 -16.25 17.30
C GLU A 461 21.17 -17.54 18.07
N THR A 462 20.14 -18.00 18.77
CA THR A 462 20.17 -19.26 19.53
C THR A 462 20.17 -20.46 18.59
N GLU A 463 19.21 -20.54 17.67
CA GLU A 463 19.03 -21.70 16.78
C GLU A 463 20.16 -21.83 15.74
N LYS A 464 20.85 -20.73 15.40
CA LYS A 464 22.11 -20.79 14.63
C LYS A 464 23.18 -21.65 15.31
N GLN A 465 23.19 -21.72 16.63
CA GLN A 465 24.18 -22.47 17.41
C GLN A 465 23.66 -23.86 17.79
N THR A 466 22.36 -23.97 18.10
CA THR A 466 21.77 -25.21 18.62
C THR A 466 21.15 -26.13 17.57
N GLY A 467 20.97 -25.64 16.34
CA GLY A 467 20.25 -26.34 15.25
C GLY A 467 18.90 -25.68 14.94
N PHE A 468 18.50 -25.70 13.67
CA PHE A 468 17.34 -24.98 13.12
C PHE A 468 16.50 -25.83 12.14
N GLU A 469 16.82 -27.11 11.99
CA GLU A 469 16.20 -28.04 11.04
C GLU A 469 14.72 -28.26 11.33
N HIS A 470 14.28 -28.12 12.58
CA HIS A 470 12.87 -28.19 12.97
C HIS A 470 12.02 -27.04 12.39
N ARG A 471 12.66 -25.95 11.96
CA ARG A 471 12.00 -24.82 11.28
C ARG A 471 11.88 -25.02 9.76
N ALA A 472 12.48 -26.08 9.21
CA ALA A 472 12.50 -26.31 7.77
C ALA A 472 11.07 -26.44 7.19
N PRO A 473 10.83 -25.96 5.95
CA PRO A 473 9.55 -26.13 5.29
C PRO A 473 9.15 -27.61 5.24
N LYS A 474 7.96 -27.93 5.75
CA LYS A 474 7.44 -29.30 5.69
C LYS A 474 7.23 -29.67 4.23
N ARG A 475 7.95 -30.68 3.73
CA ARG A 475 7.72 -31.24 2.40
C ARG A 475 6.34 -31.91 2.37
N ASN A 476 5.45 -31.41 1.54
CA ASN A 476 4.16 -32.07 1.29
C ASN A 476 4.41 -33.41 0.57
N ALA A 477 4.17 -34.53 1.25
CA ALA A 477 4.29 -35.88 0.68
C ALA A 477 3.44 -36.08 -0.59
N ASN A 478 2.34 -35.32 -0.74
CA ASN A 478 1.41 -35.41 -1.87
C ASN A 478 1.93 -34.79 -3.18
N ALA A 479 3.03 -34.04 -3.16
CA ALA A 479 3.63 -33.48 -4.38
C ALA A 479 4.44 -34.51 -5.19
N ASN A 480 4.94 -35.57 -4.54
CA ASN A 480 5.69 -36.63 -5.22
C ASN A 480 4.78 -37.68 -5.86
N ALA A 481 3.62 -37.98 -5.27
CA ALA A 481 2.65 -38.92 -5.85
C ALA A 481 2.11 -38.47 -7.22
N LYS A 482 2.00 -37.16 -7.47
CA LYS A 482 1.62 -36.61 -8.79
C LYS A 482 2.76 -36.59 -9.81
N LYS A 483 4.02 -36.67 -9.37
CA LYS A 483 5.17 -36.76 -10.29
C LYS A 483 5.47 -38.19 -10.70
N GLU A 484 5.30 -39.16 -9.80
CA GLU A 484 5.49 -40.58 -10.13
C GLU A 484 4.40 -41.13 -11.06
N TYR A 485 3.15 -40.67 -10.93
CA TYR A 485 2.07 -41.07 -11.83
C TYR A 485 2.21 -40.50 -13.27
N ASN A 486 2.96 -39.42 -13.45
CA ASN A 486 3.24 -38.81 -14.75
C ASN A 486 4.56 -39.28 -15.37
N SER A 487 5.40 -40.04 -14.66
CA SER A 487 6.68 -40.55 -15.18
C SER A 487 6.64 -42.01 -15.67
N GLU A 488 5.56 -42.76 -15.43
CA GLU A 488 5.37 -44.12 -15.99
C GLU A 488 4.62 -44.12 -17.34
N GLY A 489 4.36 -42.95 -17.91
CA GLY A 489 3.56 -42.80 -19.14
C GLY A 489 4.34 -42.54 -20.42
N VAL A 490 5.63 -42.85 -20.55
CA VAL A 490 6.34 -42.77 -21.85
C VAL A 490 7.45 -43.82 -21.96
N MET A 491 7.08 -45.04 -22.38
CA MET A 491 7.98 -45.91 -23.15
C MET A 491 7.20 -46.40 -24.37
N GLY A 492 7.66 -45.97 -25.55
CA GLY A 492 6.89 -46.02 -26.79
C GLY A 492 6.92 -47.36 -27.50
N THR A 493 6.09 -47.46 -28.53
CA THR A 493 6.26 -48.41 -29.63
C THR A 493 5.71 -47.82 -30.92
N THR A 494 6.63 -47.48 -31.83
CA THR A 494 6.38 -47.45 -33.27
C THR A 494 6.16 -48.89 -33.73
N GLN A 495 4.99 -49.22 -34.31
CA GLN A 495 4.89 -50.30 -35.30
C GLN A 495 3.56 -50.31 -36.07
N THR A 496 3.74 -50.11 -37.39
CA THR A 496 3.07 -50.68 -38.56
C THR A 496 1.87 -51.60 -38.34
N GLN A 497 0.75 -51.23 -38.98
CA GLN A 497 -0.44 -52.07 -39.13
C GLN A 497 -0.14 -53.31 -40.00
N THR A 498 -0.48 -54.49 -39.50
CA THR A 498 -0.83 -55.62 -40.36
C THR A 498 -1.94 -56.44 -39.69
N ILE A 499 -2.98 -56.69 -40.47
CA ILE A 499 -4.20 -57.43 -40.13
C ILE A 499 -3.88 -58.92 -40.03
N GLN A 500 -4.34 -59.62 -38.97
CA GLN A 500 -5.09 -60.88 -39.08
C GLN A 500 -5.54 -61.46 -37.72
N THR A 501 -6.73 -62.07 -37.82
CA THR A 501 -7.64 -62.74 -36.89
C THR A 501 -7.09 -63.94 -36.10
N THR A 502 -7.51 -64.12 -34.84
CA THR A 502 -8.07 -65.35 -34.19
C THR A 502 -8.09 -65.16 -32.65
N GLN A 503 -9.25 -65.14 -31.97
CA GLN A 503 -10.01 -66.26 -31.37
C GLN A 503 -9.40 -66.93 -30.11
N THR A 504 -10.13 -66.74 -28.99
CA THR A 504 -10.56 -67.70 -27.93
C THR A 504 -9.70 -68.05 -26.69
N THR A 505 -10.39 -67.87 -25.54
CA THR A 505 -10.52 -68.69 -24.31
C THR A 505 -9.39 -68.77 -23.28
N GLN A 506 -9.65 -68.30 -22.04
CA GLN A 506 -9.88 -69.06 -20.77
C GLN A 506 -8.56 -69.67 -20.20
N THR A 507 -8.23 -69.74 -18.91
CA THR A 507 -9.02 -69.99 -17.70
C THR A 507 -8.14 -69.77 -16.43
N THR A 508 -8.76 -69.28 -15.35
CA THR A 508 -8.64 -69.66 -13.90
C THR A 508 -7.31 -69.79 -13.12
N GLN A 509 -7.40 -69.17 -11.92
CA GLN A 509 -7.03 -69.64 -10.56
C GLN A 509 -5.55 -69.75 -10.17
N ARG A 510 -5.11 -68.85 -9.27
CA ARG A 510 -4.97 -69.01 -7.80
C ARG A 510 -3.90 -70.05 -7.41
N VAL A 511 -2.89 -69.60 -6.65
CA VAL A 511 -2.50 -70.10 -5.32
C VAL A 511 -1.28 -69.30 -4.82
N CYS A 512 -1.30 -68.94 -3.54
CA CYS A 512 -0.24 -68.28 -2.78
C CYS A 512 0.78 -69.31 -2.24
N HIS A 513 2.07 -68.95 -2.19
CA HIS A 513 3.06 -69.30 -1.16
C HIS A 513 4.33 -68.46 -1.44
N ILE A 514 4.70 -67.51 -0.57
CA ILE A 514 5.62 -67.61 0.59
C ILE A 514 7.08 -67.93 0.20
N ASP A 515 7.91 -66.90 0.41
CA ASP A 515 9.33 -66.81 0.80
C ASP A 515 10.42 -67.62 0.09
N LEU A 516 11.47 -66.92 -0.38
CA LEU A 516 12.77 -66.86 0.33
C LEU A 516 13.78 -65.97 -0.42
N ASN A 517 14.51 -65.19 0.38
CA ASN A 517 15.70 -64.36 0.11
C ASN A 517 16.63 -64.84 -1.03
N ILE A 518 17.13 -63.88 -1.83
CA ILE A 518 18.55 -63.44 -1.87
C ILE A 518 18.56 -61.94 -2.11
#